data_AF-A0A4Q5Z8E4-F1
#
_entry.id   AF-A0A4Q5Z8E4-F1
#
_cell.length_a   1.000
_cell.length_b   1.000
_cell.length_c   1.000
_cell.angle_alpha   90.00
_cell.angle_beta   90.00
_cell.angle_gamma   90.00
#
_symmetry.space_group_name_H-M   'P 1'
#
loop_
_entity.id
_entity.type
_entity.pdbx_description
1 polymer ?
#
loop_
_entity_poly.entity_id
_entity_poly.type
_entity_poly.pdbx_seq_one_letter_code
_entity_poly.pdbx_strand_id
1 'polypeptide(L)'
;MKQLWIVALLGLFSFSSQAQEKQAPLYDTAADAKSDIKRAVALAAKEHKNVMLQVGGNWCIWCTRFHNTVAGNDTLNRLMNDNYVV
;
A
#
# COMPACT_ATOMS: atom_id res chain seq x y z
N MET A 1 -1.49 0.12 -49.85
CA MET A 1 -2.01 1.26 -49.04
C MET A 1 -3.00 0.80 -47.96
N LYS A 2 -4.06 0.03 -48.26
CA LYS A 2 -5.00 -0.51 -47.24
C LYS A 2 -4.37 -1.36 -46.14
N GLN A 3 -3.31 -2.11 -46.45
CA GLN A 3 -2.61 -2.98 -45.49
C GLN A 3 -1.79 -2.21 -44.45
N LEU A 4 -1.34 -0.97 -44.77
CA LEU A 4 -0.61 -0.11 -43.84
C LEU A 4 -1.51 0.42 -42.72
N TRP A 5 -2.80 0.63 -43.00
CA TRP A 5 -3.78 1.04 -42.00
C TRP A 5 -4.07 -0.06 -40.97
N ILE A 6 -4.07 -1.33 -41.39
CA ILE A 6 -4.32 -2.47 -40.50
C ILE A 6 -3.15 -2.67 -39.52
N VAL A 7 -1.91 -2.52 -40.00
CA VAL A 7 -0.71 -2.60 -39.15
C VAL A 7 -0.65 -1.43 -38.16
N ALA A 8 -1.04 -0.22 -38.59
CA ALA A 8 -1.13 0.94 -37.71
C ALA A 8 -2.22 0.79 -36.62
N LEU A 9 -3.38 0.21 -36.97
CA LEU A 9 -4.46 -0.07 -36.01
C LEU A 9 -4.11 -1.18 -35.01
N LEU A 10 -3.40 -2.22 -35.44
CA LEU A 10 -2.92 -3.29 -34.56
C LEU A 10 -1.81 -2.82 -33.61
N GLY A 11 -0.95 -1.90 -34.05
CA GLY A 11 0.11 -1.32 -33.21
C GLY A 11 -0.42 -0.48 -32.03
N LEU A 12 -1.57 0.17 -32.19
CA LEU A 12 -2.20 0.98 -31.14
C LEU A 12 -2.88 0.16 -30.04
N PHE A 13 -3.22 -1.11 -30.29
CA PHE A 13 -3.89 -1.96 -29.30
C PHE A 13 -2.93 -2.51 -28.23
N SER A 14 -1.65 -2.67 -28.57
CA SER A 14 -0.63 -3.26 -27.69
C SER A 14 -0.17 -2.35 -26.53
N PHE A 15 -0.57 -1.07 -26.51
CA PHE A 15 -0.18 -0.13 -25.46
C PHE A 15 -1.14 -0.09 -24.25
N SER A 16 -2.27 -0.79 -24.28
CA SER A 16 -3.31 -0.69 -23.24
C SER A 16 -3.17 -1.67 -22.06
N SER A 17 -2.14 -2.54 -22.05
CA SER A 17 -2.04 -3.63 -21.05
C SER A 17 -1.25 -3.32 -19.77
N GLN A 18 -0.88 -2.08 -19.50
CA GLN A 18 -0.11 -1.71 -18.29
C GLN A 18 -0.98 -1.34 -17.06
N ALA A 19 -2.29 -1.57 -17.10
CA ALA A 19 -3.22 -1.04 -16.08
C ALA A 19 -3.36 -1.88 -14.78
N GLN A 20 -2.68 -3.03 -14.65
CA GLN A 20 -2.71 -3.84 -13.42
C GLN A 20 -1.30 -3.97 -12.84
N GLU A 21 -0.81 -2.87 -12.27
CA GLU A 21 0.31 -2.96 -11.34
C GLU A 21 -0.18 -3.72 -10.10
N LYS A 22 0.33 -4.95 -9.92
CA LYS A 22 -0.07 -5.80 -8.80
C LYS A 22 0.60 -5.25 -7.54
N GLN A 23 -0.14 -4.44 -6.78
CA GLN A 23 0.35 -3.88 -5.52
C GLN A 23 0.89 -5.00 -4.63
N ALA A 24 2.05 -4.79 -4.01
CA ALA A 24 2.59 -5.72 -3.02
C ALA A 24 1.56 -5.92 -1.89
N PRO A 25 1.46 -7.14 -1.32
CA PRO A 25 0.55 -7.40 -0.21
C PRO A 25 0.89 -6.49 0.98
N LEU A 26 -0.14 -5.84 1.54
CA LEU A 26 0.00 -4.94 2.68
C LEU A 26 0.19 -5.70 4.00
N TYR A 27 -0.38 -6.91 4.09
CA TYR A 27 -0.34 -7.74 5.28
C TYR A 27 0.50 -8.99 5.04
N ASP A 28 1.46 -9.24 5.93
CA ASP A 28 2.19 -10.50 5.99
C ASP A 28 1.33 -11.57 6.67
N THR A 29 1.05 -12.65 5.94
CA THR A 29 0.23 -13.77 6.43
C THR A 29 0.98 -14.67 7.42
N ALA A 30 2.30 -14.54 7.51
CA ALA A 30 3.14 -15.28 8.46
C ALA A 30 3.49 -14.44 9.71
N ALA A 31 2.96 -13.21 9.83
CA ALA A 31 3.26 -12.33 10.95
C ALA A 31 2.83 -12.93 12.30
N ASP A 32 3.69 -12.76 13.31
CA ASP A 32 3.34 -13.04 14.71
C ASP A 32 2.87 -11.73 15.36
N ALA A 33 1.56 -11.51 15.30
CA ALA A 33 0.94 -10.31 15.85
C ALA A 33 1.32 -10.05 17.33
N LYS A 34 1.51 -11.09 18.14
CA LYS A 34 1.86 -10.91 19.56
C LYS A 34 3.29 -10.39 19.70
N SER A 35 4.22 -10.95 18.93
CA SER A 35 5.60 -10.49 18.88
C SER A 35 5.67 -9.05 18.35
N ASP A 36 4.92 -8.75 17.29
CA ASP A 36 4.91 -7.44 16.63
C ASP A 36 4.36 -6.35 17.55
N ILE A 37 3.23 -6.60 18.20
CA ILE A 37 2.65 -5.69 19.19
C ILE A 37 3.63 -5.43 20.34
N LYS A 38 4.30 -6.48 20.85
CA LYS A 38 5.29 -6.31 21.92
C LYS A 38 6.45 -5.39 21.49
N ARG A 39 6.94 -5.53 20.25
CA ARG A 39 8.00 -4.66 19.70
C ARG A 39 7.49 -3.23 19.51
N ALA A 40 6.29 -3.06 18.96
CA ALA A 40 5.67 -1.75 18.75
C ALA A 40 5.48 -0.98 20.06
N VAL A 41 4.96 -1.64 21.11
CA VAL A 41 4.80 -1.03 22.44
C VAL A 41 6.14 -0.60 23.03
N ALA A 42 7.18 -1.42 22.94
CA ALA A 42 8.50 -1.08 23.44
C ALA A 42 9.12 0.11 22.68
N LEU A 43 8.95 0.15 21.36
CA LEU A 43 9.43 1.26 20.54
C LEU A 43 8.66 2.55 20.82
N ALA A 44 7.34 2.48 20.88
CA ALA A 44 6.46 3.62 21.16
C ALA A 44 6.78 4.26 22.53
N ALA A 45 7.06 3.44 23.55
CA ALA A 45 7.49 3.92 24.86
C ALA A 45 8.83 4.68 24.80
N LYS A 46 9.79 4.22 23.99
CA LYS A 46 11.09 4.87 23.79
C LYS A 46 10.96 6.17 22.99
N GLU A 47 10.09 6.20 21.99
CA GLU A 47 9.90 7.34 21.10
C GLU A 47 8.85 8.33 21.59
N HIS A 48 8.20 8.07 22.74
CA HIS A 48 7.09 8.85 23.27
C HIS A 48 5.92 8.99 22.27
N LYS A 49 5.61 7.90 21.56
CA LYS A 49 4.53 7.81 20.57
C LYS A 49 3.40 6.90 21.06
N ASN A 50 2.28 6.95 20.36
CA ASN A 50 1.17 6.01 20.54
C ASN A 50 1.37 4.74 19.70
N VAL A 51 0.68 3.66 20.02
CA VAL A 51 0.61 2.46 19.18
C VAL A 51 -0.68 2.49 18.36
N MET A 52 -0.58 2.32 17.04
CA MET A 52 -1.73 2.25 16.13
C MET A 52 -1.83 0.86 15.52
N LEU A 53 -2.84 0.08 15.91
CA LEU A 53 -3.05 -1.25 15.36
C LEU A 53 -3.90 -1.19 14.08
N GLN A 54 -3.29 -1.54 12.95
CA GLN A 54 -4.00 -1.71 11.68
C GLN A 54 -4.39 -3.18 11.49
N VAL A 55 -5.59 -3.54 11.90
CA VAL A 55 -6.10 -4.92 11.80
C VAL A 55 -6.89 -5.08 10.51
N GLY A 56 -6.43 -5.98 9.64
CA GLY A 56 -7.07 -6.23 8.35
C GLY A 56 -6.46 -7.44 7.64
N GLY A 57 -6.61 -7.49 6.33
CA GLY A 57 -6.00 -8.52 5.49
C GLY A 57 -5.91 -8.06 4.04
N ASN A 58 -5.18 -8.81 3.21
CA ASN A 58 -4.94 -8.45 1.80
C ASN A 58 -6.22 -8.38 0.94
N TRP A 59 -7.35 -8.85 1.46
CA TRP A 59 -8.68 -8.74 0.85
C TRP A 59 -9.42 -7.44 1.23
N CYS A 60 -8.88 -6.62 2.14
CA CYS A 60 -9.53 -5.43 2.66
C CYS A 60 -9.26 -4.21 1.76
N ILE A 61 -10.20 -3.92 0.85
CA ILE A 61 -10.11 -2.76 -0.05
C ILE A 61 -9.98 -1.42 0.69
N TRP A 62 -10.66 -1.27 1.82
CA TRP A 62 -10.60 -0.04 2.61
C TRP A 62 -9.24 0.15 3.28
N CYS A 63 -8.59 -0.94 3.70
CA CYS A 63 -7.26 -0.93 4.26
C CYS A 63 -6.23 -0.47 3.21
N THR A 64 -6.33 -1.01 1.98
CA THR A 64 -5.49 -0.58 0.86
C THR A 64 -5.71 0.90 0.52
N ARG A 65 -6.97 1.35 0.46
CA ARG A 65 -7.29 2.76 0.21
C ARG A 65 -6.74 3.68 1.30
N PHE A 66 -6.94 3.33 2.56
CA PHE A 66 -6.39 4.07 3.69
C PHE A 66 -4.87 4.16 3.61
N HIS A 67 -4.19 3.03 3.41
CA HIS A 67 -2.73 3.00 3.25
C HIS A 67 -2.27 3.92 2.13
N ASN A 68 -2.87 3.82 0.94
CA ASN A 68 -2.51 4.65 -0.20
C ASN A 68 -2.79 6.14 0.03
N THR A 69 -3.91 6.48 0.66
CA THR A 69 -4.27 7.87 0.99
C THR A 69 -3.32 8.47 2.00
N VAL A 70 -2.95 7.73 3.06
CA VAL A 70 -2.02 8.20 4.08
C VAL A 70 -0.60 8.28 3.52
N ALA A 71 -0.13 7.24 2.83
CA ALA A 71 1.22 7.20 2.27
C ALA A 71 1.44 8.26 1.19
N GLY A 72 0.44 8.52 0.35
CA GLY A 72 0.50 9.47 -0.76
C GLY A 72 0.20 10.93 -0.37
N ASN A 73 -0.07 11.22 0.89
CA ASN A 73 -0.31 12.59 1.37
C ASN A 73 0.72 12.96 2.44
N ASP A 74 1.61 13.89 2.14
CA ASP A 74 2.72 14.28 3.03
C ASP A 74 2.28 14.71 4.43
N THR A 75 1.15 15.41 4.54
CA THR A 75 0.63 15.87 5.84
C THR A 75 0.17 14.69 6.68
N LEU A 76 -0.60 13.77 6.07
CA LEU A 76 -1.11 12.59 6.77
C LEU A 76 0.02 11.61 7.10
N ASN A 77 0.96 11.42 6.17
CA ASN A 77 2.13 10.56 6.37
C ASN A 77 2.99 11.07 7.54
N ARG A 78 3.27 12.37 7.57
CA ARG A 78 4.00 12.99 8.68
C ARG A 78 3.25 12.83 10.01
N LEU A 79 1.96 13.14 10.05
CA LEU A 79 1.15 12.94 11.26
C LEU A 79 1.15 11.48 11.73
N MET A 80 1.11 10.52 10.80
CA MET A 80 1.17 9.10 11.14
C MET A 80 2.52 8.76 11.80
N ASN A 81 3.63 9.11 11.16
CA ASN A 81 4.97 8.74 11.65
C ASN A 81 5.39 9.51 12.90
N ASP A 82 4.96 10.76 13.05
CA ASP A 82 5.33 11.60 14.20
C ASP A 82 4.61 11.16 15.47
N ASN A 83 3.39 10.61 15.35
CA ASN A 83 2.54 10.32 16.50
C ASN A 83 2.40 8.82 16.81
N TYR A 84 2.67 7.93 15.85
CA TYR A 84 2.38 6.52 15.98
C TYR A 84 3.55 5.62 15.61
N VAL A 85 3.63 4.50 16.32
CA VAL A 85 4.29 3.27 15.86
C VAL A 85 3.18 2.34 15.39
N VAL A 86 3.28 1.88 14.14
CA VAL A 86 2.35 0.94 13.50
C VAL A 86 2.97 -0.44 13.50
#